data_AF-A0A3L6L809-F1
#
_entry.id   AF-A0A3L6L809-F1
#
_cell.length_a   1.000
_cell.length_b   1.000
_cell.length_c   1.000
_cell.angle_alpha   90.00
_cell.angle_beta   90.00
_cell.angle_gamma   90.00
#
_symmetry.space_group_name_H-M   'P 1'
#
loop_
_entity.id
_entity.type
_entity.pdbx_description
1 polymer ?
#
loop_
_entity_poly.entity_id
_entity_poly.type
_entity_poly.pdbx_seq_one_letter_code
_entity_poly.pdbx_strand_id
1 'polypeptide(L)'
;MSVNVAKTKCTLFGCIERHPLTLQLDGERIGADRTPKLLGVTSQRLHGMATHAAETRRKMDFRLLQIAAISASTWGPRRQVLRAFYLALVQAHTMYGIEVWYWDASERSRDLLASAQHKASRIIAGIPHVTRKEDSLLESNLLLLKTATLVHSMKFILMCESRGGCLRRSAEEVYHSKHPVRALHSRIMRSYPHLRIEPREHPLETSALRHSCRPIFHTQIKPVCADDPEDVKREASEKWIERNFARRGKEPPRREHYELWTDGSVSLGEKSGAAALLYRNNTLICAPKTGAGELSCSYRAECVALEIGLQRLLKWLPAYRSIPSRLSIFSDSLSMLTALQIGPLAVTDPILRRLWRLLLQVQRRKVRIRLQFVFGHCGVKRSEVCDEMAKKTADLPQLRDTWIPNIIAYANVVLRSEEVHENTHRFGITGNHFPTKHKEELTREEETALARFRVGSSRHYGWMLRKINPSVPPQCRWCNPQHAEIGPTIQTAPPVATRTLQRTSEPTKCTEFDATYQCCASAVTHMVNKHGFVRADALRRIKYGDATPAVDIPPEPPPVVAIVTLPSKHTSFDETTGASLYPLCLQIRSARPTITPP
;
A
#
# COMPACT_ATOMS: atom_id res chain seq x y z
N MET A 1 22.46 -23.06 -23.29
CA MET A 1 20.99 -23.07 -23.15
C MET A 1 20.41 -22.95 -24.55
N SER A 2 19.68 -23.96 -25.03
CA SER A 2 18.90 -23.84 -26.27
C SER A 2 17.57 -23.12 -25.96
N VAL A 3 17.19 -22.19 -26.83
CA VAL A 3 15.94 -21.42 -26.69
C VAL A 3 14.82 -22.25 -27.31
N ASN A 4 13.74 -22.49 -26.56
CA ASN A 4 12.60 -23.27 -27.06
C ASN A 4 11.76 -22.43 -28.04
N VAL A 5 11.78 -22.77 -29.33
CA VAL A 5 11.08 -22.01 -30.38
C VAL A 5 9.57 -21.94 -30.13
N ALA A 6 8.93 -23.04 -29.73
CA ALA A 6 7.49 -23.09 -29.46
C ALA A 6 7.03 -22.17 -28.31
N LYS A 7 7.90 -21.89 -27.34
CA LYS A 7 7.64 -20.93 -26.25
C LYS A 7 8.08 -19.51 -26.57
N THR A 8 8.72 -19.30 -27.71
CA THR A 8 9.22 -18.00 -28.16
C THR A 8 8.17 -17.31 -29.00
N LYS A 9 7.92 -16.04 -28.70
CA LYS A 9 7.02 -15.19 -29.49
C LYS A 9 7.73 -13.90 -29.86
N CYS A 10 7.36 -13.30 -30.98
CA CYS A 10 7.86 -12.02 -31.42
C CYS A 10 6.76 -10.96 -31.41
N THR A 11 7.13 -9.72 -31.07
CA THR A 11 6.25 -8.57 -31.17
C THR A 11 6.99 -7.45 -31.88
N LEU A 12 6.38 -6.92 -32.94
CA LEU A 12 6.86 -5.74 -33.63
C LEU A 12 6.13 -4.51 -33.08
N PHE A 13 6.89 -3.53 -32.59
CA PHE A 13 6.37 -2.23 -32.15
C PHE A 13 6.46 -1.24 -33.30
N GLY A 14 5.33 -0.59 -33.67
CA GLY A 14 5.30 0.35 -34.79
C GLY A 14 3.90 0.63 -35.34
N CYS A 15 3.78 1.71 -36.12
CA CYS A 15 2.48 2.25 -36.54
C CYS A 15 1.84 1.56 -37.75
N ILE A 16 2.59 0.78 -38.56
CA ILE A 16 2.06 0.21 -39.80
C ILE A 16 2.73 -1.15 -40.09
N GLU A 17 1.94 -2.20 -40.28
CA GLU A 17 2.37 -3.46 -40.91
C GLU A 17 2.58 -3.20 -42.42
N ARG A 18 3.59 -2.41 -42.80
CA ARG A 18 3.88 -2.25 -44.24
C ARG A 18 4.45 -3.55 -44.79
N HIS A 19 5.26 -4.27 -44.01
CA HIS A 19 5.86 -5.56 -44.41
C HIS A 19 5.76 -6.59 -43.28
N PRO A 20 5.20 -7.78 -43.52
CA PRO A 20 5.17 -8.85 -42.52
C PRO A 20 6.59 -9.38 -42.28
N LEU A 21 7.18 -9.03 -41.14
CA LEU A 21 8.45 -9.59 -40.68
C LEU A 21 8.25 -11.06 -40.28
N THR A 22 8.94 -11.97 -40.96
CA THR A 22 8.99 -13.39 -40.61
C THR A 22 10.31 -13.66 -39.92
N LEU A 23 10.25 -13.92 -38.62
CA LEU A 23 11.41 -14.30 -37.82
C LEU A 23 11.45 -15.83 -37.69
N GLN A 24 12.62 -16.40 -37.93
CA GLN A 24 12.88 -17.82 -37.74
C GLN A 24 13.96 -18.01 -36.67
N LEU A 25 13.81 -19.06 -35.87
CA LEU A 25 14.81 -19.54 -34.91
C LEU A 25 14.98 -21.03 -35.16
N ASP A 26 16.19 -21.50 -35.40
CA ASP A 26 16.50 -22.89 -35.75
C ASP A 26 15.70 -23.43 -36.97
N GLY A 27 15.41 -22.55 -37.95
CA GLY A 27 14.62 -22.87 -39.15
C GLY A 27 13.10 -22.90 -38.93
N GLU A 28 12.63 -22.80 -37.69
CA GLU A 28 11.21 -22.74 -37.33
C GLU A 28 10.70 -21.30 -37.21
N ARG A 29 9.47 -21.04 -37.68
CA ARG A 29 8.86 -19.71 -37.63
C ARG A 29 8.39 -19.36 -36.22
N ILE A 30 8.82 -18.20 -35.72
CA ILE A 30 8.39 -17.67 -34.42
C ILE A 30 6.98 -17.09 -34.54
N GLY A 31 6.09 -17.45 -33.61
CA GLY A 31 4.72 -16.93 -33.53
C GLY A 31 4.67 -15.45 -33.15
N ALA A 32 3.74 -14.68 -33.73
CA ALA A 32 3.55 -13.27 -33.41
C ALA A 32 2.61 -13.06 -32.22
N ASP A 33 2.99 -12.22 -31.26
CA ASP A 33 2.14 -11.75 -30.15
C ASP A 33 1.86 -10.25 -30.31
N ARG A 34 0.57 -9.85 -30.29
CA ARG A 34 0.17 -8.43 -30.42
C ARG A 34 0.20 -7.69 -29.08
N THR A 35 0.12 -8.43 -27.98
CA THR A 35 0.00 -7.87 -26.63
C THR A 35 0.91 -8.64 -25.69
N PRO A 36 2.24 -8.57 -25.90
CA PRO A 36 3.18 -9.35 -25.11
C PRO A 36 3.09 -8.90 -23.65
N LYS A 37 3.16 -9.86 -22.74
CA LYS A 37 3.23 -9.60 -21.30
C LYS A 37 4.66 -9.77 -20.82
N LEU A 38 5.28 -8.66 -20.41
CA LEU A 38 6.63 -8.64 -19.85
C LEU A 38 6.54 -8.35 -18.35
N LEU A 39 7.00 -9.31 -17.54
CA LEU A 39 6.98 -9.19 -16.07
C LEU A 39 5.63 -8.67 -15.54
N GLY A 40 4.51 -9.17 -16.06
CA GLY A 40 3.16 -8.80 -15.63
C GLY A 40 2.56 -7.53 -16.27
N VAL A 41 3.35 -6.71 -16.98
CA VAL A 41 2.85 -5.55 -17.73
C VAL A 41 2.53 -5.96 -19.17
N THR A 42 1.33 -5.63 -19.62
CA THR A 42 0.84 -6.00 -20.96
C THR A 42 1.11 -4.86 -21.93
N SER A 43 2.07 -5.01 -22.82
CA SER A 43 2.33 -4.00 -23.84
C SER A 43 1.32 -4.09 -24.98
N GLN A 44 1.30 -3.08 -25.85
CA GLN A 44 0.52 -3.06 -27.08
C GLN A 44 1.42 -2.62 -28.23
N ARG A 45 1.10 -3.05 -29.46
CA ARG A 45 1.90 -2.74 -30.66
C ARG A 45 2.04 -1.24 -30.93
N LEU A 46 0.96 -0.51 -30.70
CA LEU A 46 0.88 0.94 -30.88
C LEU A 46 1.18 1.64 -29.55
N HIS A 47 1.73 2.85 -29.63
CA HIS A 47 2.05 3.66 -28.46
C HIS A 47 0.85 3.80 -27.51
N GLY A 48 1.12 3.76 -26.20
CA GLY A 48 0.14 3.87 -25.13
C GLY A 48 -0.06 2.57 -24.33
N MET A 49 -0.96 2.64 -23.33
CA MET A 49 -1.14 1.58 -22.32
C MET A 49 -2.62 1.22 -22.09
N ALA A 50 -3.45 1.37 -23.12
CA ALA A 50 -4.89 1.17 -23.03
C ALA A 50 -5.26 -0.30 -22.71
N THR A 51 -4.60 -1.26 -23.36
CA THR A 51 -4.83 -2.69 -23.09
C THR A 51 -4.47 -3.04 -21.65
N HIS A 52 -3.32 -2.58 -21.14
CA HIS A 52 -2.94 -2.83 -19.76
C HIS A 52 -3.89 -2.16 -18.78
N ALA A 53 -4.25 -0.89 -18.99
CA ALA A 53 -5.19 -0.18 -18.13
C ALA A 53 -6.57 -0.86 -18.08
N ALA A 54 -7.06 -1.39 -19.20
CA ALA A 54 -8.31 -2.15 -19.25
C ALA A 54 -8.22 -3.48 -18.48
N GLU A 55 -7.11 -4.22 -18.61
CA GLU A 55 -6.86 -5.45 -17.84
C GLU A 55 -6.79 -5.15 -16.33
N THR A 56 -6.04 -4.11 -15.95
CA THR A 56 -5.93 -3.65 -14.56
C THR A 56 -7.29 -3.24 -14.02
N ARG A 57 -8.09 -2.48 -14.77
CA ARG A 57 -9.46 -2.10 -14.40
C ARG A 57 -10.34 -3.31 -14.13
N ARG A 58 -10.33 -4.33 -15.00
CA ARG A 58 -11.11 -5.56 -14.82
C ARG A 58 -10.73 -6.28 -13.53
N LYS A 59 -9.43 -6.37 -13.24
CA LYS A 59 -8.93 -6.99 -12.00
C LYS A 59 -9.25 -6.16 -10.75
N MET A 60 -9.29 -4.83 -10.85
CA MET A 60 -9.79 -3.97 -9.77
C MET A 60 -11.27 -4.27 -9.52
N ASP A 61 -12.10 -4.27 -10.56
CA ASP A 61 -13.54 -4.52 -10.41
C ASP A 61 -13.85 -5.89 -9.81
N PHE A 62 -13.14 -6.93 -10.24
CA PHE A 62 -13.30 -8.27 -9.67
C PHE A 62 -13.05 -8.29 -8.16
N ARG A 63 -11.95 -7.67 -7.70
CA ARG A 63 -11.63 -7.59 -6.27
C ARG A 63 -12.58 -6.67 -5.50
N LEU A 64 -13.06 -5.59 -6.13
CA LEU A 64 -14.06 -4.72 -5.52
C LEU A 64 -15.41 -5.42 -5.33
N LEU A 65 -15.79 -6.34 -6.22
CA LEU A 65 -16.96 -7.19 -6.02
C LEU A 65 -16.81 -8.07 -4.78
N GLN A 66 -15.62 -8.63 -4.53
CA GLN A 66 -15.35 -9.41 -3.31
C GLN A 66 -15.45 -8.56 -2.04
N ILE A 67 -14.90 -7.34 -2.05
CA ILE A 67 -15.01 -6.40 -0.92
C ILE A 67 -16.47 -5.96 -0.70
N ALA A 68 -17.23 -5.73 -1.77
CA ALA A 68 -18.65 -5.40 -1.68
C ALA A 68 -19.51 -6.58 -1.19
N ALA A 69 -19.10 -7.83 -1.45
CA ALA A 69 -19.84 -9.00 -0.99
C ALA A 69 -19.77 -9.21 0.53
N ILE A 70 -18.72 -8.70 1.19
CA ILE A 70 -18.52 -8.84 2.64
C ILE A 70 -18.97 -7.61 3.44
N SER A 71 -19.58 -6.61 2.80
CA SER A 71 -19.99 -5.38 3.48
C SER A 71 -21.22 -4.72 2.86
N ALA A 72 -22.07 -4.17 3.73
CA ALA A 72 -23.17 -3.29 3.36
C ALA A 72 -23.08 -1.97 4.15
N SER A 73 -24.15 -1.17 4.08
CA SER A 73 -24.24 0.07 4.87
C SER A 73 -24.58 -0.16 6.34
N THR A 74 -25.17 -1.30 6.70
CA THR A 74 -25.62 -1.61 8.07
C THR A 74 -24.83 -2.74 8.73
N TRP A 75 -24.14 -3.57 7.93
CA TRP A 75 -23.38 -4.73 8.44
C TRP A 75 -22.06 -4.90 7.69
N GLY A 76 -21.15 -5.66 8.31
CA GLY A 76 -19.83 -5.98 7.75
C GLY A 76 -18.68 -5.28 8.48
N PRO A 77 -17.44 -5.41 7.97
CA PRO A 77 -16.27 -4.83 8.61
C PRO A 77 -16.34 -3.31 8.70
N ARG A 78 -15.72 -2.76 9.76
CA ARG A 78 -15.51 -1.32 9.92
C ARG A 78 -14.75 -0.74 8.72
N ARG A 79 -14.96 0.54 8.45
CA ARG A 79 -14.36 1.29 7.34
C ARG A 79 -12.84 1.09 7.25
N GLN A 80 -12.13 1.13 8.38
CA GLN A 80 -10.67 0.99 8.41
C GLN A 80 -10.21 -0.40 7.91
N VAL A 81 -10.98 -1.45 8.21
CA VAL A 81 -10.72 -2.82 7.74
C VAL A 81 -10.98 -2.94 6.24
N LEU A 82 -12.10 -2.41 5.75
CA LEU A 82 -12.39 -2.38 4.31
C LEU A 82 -11.33 -1.59 3.53
N ARG A 83 -10.87 -0.46 4.10
CA ARG A 83 -9.75 0.30 3.55
C ARG A 83 -8.48 -0.54 3.49
N ALA A 84 -8.15 -1.27 4.55
CA ALA A 84 -6.98 -2.17 4.56
C ALA A 84 -7.08 -3.23 3.45
N PHE A 85 -8.24 -3.86 3.28
CA PHE A 85 -8.48 -4.81 2.17
C PHE A 85 -8.31 -4.15 0.80
N TYR A 86 -8.83 -2.93 0.60
CA TYR A 86 -8.62 -2.19 -0.64
C TYR A 86 -7.13 -1.95 -0.90
N LEU A 87 -6.37 -1.46 0.09
CA LEU A 87 -4.94 -1.17 -0.07
C LEU A 87 -4.17 -2.44 -0.43
N ALA A 88 -4.42 -3.54 0.29
CA ALA A 88 -3.69 -4.80 0.14
C ALA A 88 -4.07 -5.57 -1.13
N LEU A 89 -5.35 -5.59 -1.53
CA LEU A 89 -5.82 -6.44 -2.62
C LEU A 89 -5.98 -5.67 -3.93
N VAL A 90 -6.51 -4.45 -3.89
CA VAL A 90 -6.86 -3.66 -5.09
C VAL A 90 -5.74 -2.71 -5.46
N GLN A 91 -5.31 -1.85 -4.53
CA GLN A 91 -4.31 -0.84 -4.82
C GLN A 91 -2.94 -1.47 -5.08
N ALA A 92 -2.50 -2.43 -4.26
CA ALA A 92 -1.22 -3.12 -4.47
C ALA A 92 -1.09 -3.72 -5.88
N HIS A 93 -2.17 -4.32 -6.39
CA HIS A 93 -2.19 -4.83 -7.76
C HIS A 93 -2.16 -3.72 -8.82
N THR A 94 -2.90 -2.64 -8.59
CA THR A 94 -2.96 -1.49 -9.51
C THR A 94 -1.61 -0.78 -9.61
N MET A 95 -0.88 -0.72 -8.50
CA MET A 95 0.42 -0.05 -8.39
C MET A 95 1.57 -0.88 -8.95
N TYR A 96 1.35 -2.14 -9.33
CA TYR A 96 2.41 -2.99 -9.84
C TYR A 96 2.96 -2.47 -11.17
N GLY A 97 4.25 -2.11 -11.18
CA GLY A 97 4.96 -1.56 -12.34
C GLY A 97 4.43 -0.21 -12.82
N ILE A 98 3.62 0.48 -12.02
CA ILE A 98 2.91 1.70 -12.41
C ILE A 98 3.84 2.84 -12.86
N GLU A 99 5.07 2.85 -12.36
CA GLU A 99 6.11 3.81 -12.71
C GLU A 99 6.58 3.65 -14.15
N VAL A 100 6.36 2.49 -14.77
CA VAL A 100 6.77 2.21 -16.13
C VAL A 100 5.68 2.60 -17.14
N TRP A 101 4.40 2.37 -16.82
CA TRP A 101 3.33 2.45 -17.82
C TRP A 101 2.31 3.57 -17.57
N TYR A 102 2.14 4.07 -16.34
CA TYR A 102 1.07 5.04 -16.06
C TYR A 102 1.28 6.37 -16.80
N TRP A 103 2.53 6.81 -16.90
CA TRP A 103 2.89 8.07 -17.56
C TRP A 103 2.77 8.00 -19.09
N ASP A 104 2.77 6.80 -19.67
CA ASP A 104 2.47 6.56 -21.08
C ASP A 104 0.97 6.29 -21.34
N ALA A 105 0.19 6.05 -20.29
CA ALA A 105 -1.25 5.87 -20.42
C ALA A 105 -1.94 7.20 -20.78
N SER A 106 -2.92 7.15 -21.68
CA SER A 106 -3.75 8.32 -22.02
C SER A 106 -4.58 8.76 -20.82
N GLU A 107 -5.05 10.02 -20.85
CA GLU A 107 -5.93 10.56 -19.80
C GLU A 107 -7.17 9.67 -19.60
N ARG A 108 -7.81 9.24 -20.69
CA ARG A 108 -8.94 8.29 -20.65
C ARG A 108 -8.59 6.99 -19.91
N SER A 109 -7.40 6.44 -20.14
CA SER A 109 -6.94 5.22 -19.45
C SER A 109 -6.67 5.48 -17.96
N ARG A 110 -6.15 6.64 -17.60
CA ARG A 110 -5.95 7.03 -16.19
C ARG A 110 -7.29 7.28 -15.49
N ASP A 111 -8.24 7.92 -16.15
CA ASP A 111 -9.60 8.16 -15.64
C ASP A 111 -10.39 6.87 -15.43
N LEU A 112 -10.19 5.89 -16.31
CA LEU A 112 -10.75 4.55 -16.14
C LEU A 112 -10.35 3.93 -14.80
N LEU A 113 -9.07 4.07 -14.41
CA LEU A 113 -8.54 3.58 -13.15
C LEU A 113 -8.97 4.45 -11.96
N ALA A 114 -9.01 5.77 -12.13
CA ALA A 114 -9.50 6.68 -11.09
C ALA A 114 -10.99 6.45 -10.78
N SER A 115 -11.80 6.11 -11.78
CA SER A 115 -13.21 5.74 -11.60
C SER A 115 -13.36 4.45 -10.79
N ALA A 116 -12.45 3.49 -10.96
CA ALA A 116 -12.37 2.28 -10.13
C ALA A 116 -12.10 2.59 -8.66
N GLN A 117 -11.13 3.46 -8.41
CA GLN A 117 -10.83 3.91 -7.05
C GLN A 117 -12.02 4.65 -6.42
N HIS A 118 -12.72 5.49 -7.20
CA HIS A 118 -13.92 6.16 -6.71
C HIS A 118 -15.05 5.15 -6.39
N LYS A 119 -15.21 4.08 -7.17
CA LYS A 119 -16.11 2.99 -6.78
C LYS A 119 -15.70 2.36 -5.45
N ALA A 120 -14.39 2.16 -5.23
CA ALA A 120 -13.86 1.61 -4.00
C ALA A 120 -14.09 2.51 -2.78
N SER A 121 -13.83 3.81 -2.90
CA SER A 121 -14.02 4.78 -1.82
C SER A 121 -15.45 4.79 -1.30
N ARG A 122 -16.43 4.69 -2.19
CA ARG A 122 -17.85 4.60 -1.82
C ARG A 122 -18.21 3.32 -1.08
N ILE A 123 -17.67 2.18 -1.49
CA ILE A 123 -17.86 0.89 -0.79
C ILE A 123 -17.26 1.00 0.63
N ILE A 124 -16.04 1.51 0.74
CA ILE A 124 -15.33 1.66 2.01
C ILE A 124 -16.09 2.58 2.97
N ALA A 125 -16.56 3.74 2.51
CA ALA A 125 -17.27 4.72 3.34
C ALA A 125 -18.78 4.46 3.49
N GLY A 126 -19.37 3.53 2.71
CA GLY A 126 -20.81 3.23 2.75
C GLY A 126 -21.71 4.34 2.15
N ILE A 127 -21.15 5.23 1.34
CA ILE A 127 -21.83 6.42 0.79
C ILE A 127 -22.48 6.15 -0.59
N PRO A 128 -23.53 6.91 -0.97
CA PRO A 128 -24.25 6.71 -2.23
C PRO A 128 -23.42 6.94 -3.50
N HIS A 129 -23.90 6.41 -4.62
CA HIS A 129 -23.21 6.49 -5.92
C HIS A 129 -22.92 7.92 -6.39
N VAL A 130 -23.80 8.87 -6.07
CA VAL A 130 -23.74 10.25 -6.58
C VAL A 130 -22.92 11.19 -5.70
N THR A 131 -22.28 10.69 -4.64
CA THR A 131 -21.36 11.49 -3.84
C THR A 131 -20.18 11.97 -4.71
N ARG A 132 -19.72 13.19 -4.47
CA ARG A 132 -18.56 13.76 -5.17
C ARG A 132 -17.32 12.89 -4.91
N LYS A 133 -16.45 12.79 -5.91
CA LYS A 133 -15.27 11.93 -5.87
C LYS A 133 -14.34 12.34 -4.72
N GLU A 134 -14.15 13.64 -4.56
CA GLU A 134 -13.26 14.26 -3.57
C GLU A 134 -13.73 13.92 -2.15
N ASP A 135 -15.01 14.16 -1.86
CA ASP A 135 -15.63 13.84 -0.57
C ASP A 135 -15.55 12.34 -0.25
N SER A 136 -15.72 11.48 -1.26
CA SER A 136 -15.61 10.03 -1.09
C SER A 136 -14.20 9.57 -0.71
N LEU A 137 -13.18 10.18 -1.31
CA LEU A 137 -11.78 9.86 -1.06
C LEU A 137 -11.36 10.30 0.35
N LEU A 138 -11.82 11.50 0.77
CA LEU A 138 -11.63 11.98 2.14
C LEU A 138 -12.29 11.07 3.17
N GLU A 139 -13.57 10.70 2.99
CA GLU A 139 -14.28 9.83 3.93
C GLU A 139 -13.74 8.40 3.99
N SER A 140 -13.15 7.91 2.91
CA SER A 140 -12.50 6.59 2.85
C SER A 140 -11.02 6.62 3.24
N ASN A 141 -10.48 7.80 3.54
CA ASN A 141 -9.06 8.03 3.82
C ASN A 141 -8.13 7.47 2.73
N LEU A 142 -8.48 7.73 1.47
CA LEU A 142 -7.71 7.36 0.29
C LEU A 142 -7.14 8.59 -0.40
N LEU A 143 -5.87 8.51 -0.78
CA LEU A 143 -5.23 9.47 -1.69
C LEU A 143 -5.72 9.25 -3.11
N LEU A 144 -5.75 10.31 -3.93
CA LEU A 144 -5.99 10.15 -5.36
C LEU A 144 -4.96 9.20 -5.98
N LEU A 145 -5.39 8.35 -6.92
CA LEU A 145 -4.51 7.40 -7.60
C LEU A 145 -3.34 8.10 -8.30
N LYS A 146 -3.59 9.27 -8.91
CA LYS A 146 -2.56 10.10 -9.53
C LYS A 146 -1.49 10.53 -8.52
N THR A 147 -1.92 10.96 -7.34
CA THR A 147 -1.05 11.38 -6.24
C THR A 147 -0.23 10.21 -5.69
N ALA A 148 -0.87 9.07 -5.44
CA ALA A 148 -0.17 7.85 -5.06
C ALA A 148 0.87 7.43 -6.12
N THR A 149 0.54 7.59 -7.41
CA THR A 149 1.44 7.28 -8.52
C THR A 149 2.61 8.26 -8.60
N LEU A 150 2.38 9.56 -8.39
CA LEU A 150 3.43 10.59 -8.33
C LEU A 150 4.47 10.24 -7.26
N VAL A 151 4.00 9.93 -6.05
CA VAL A 151 4.86 9.57 -4.91
C VAL A 151 5.62 8.27 -5.18
N HIS A 152 4.95 7.26 -5.73
CA HIS A 152 5.58 5.97 -6.03
C HIS A 152 6.64 6.11 -7.13
N SER A 153 6.31 6.85 -8.20
CA SER A 153 7.24 7.16 -9.30
C SER A 153 8.42 8.00 -8.81
N MET A 154 8.18 8.96 -7.90
CA MET A 154 9.23 9.74 -7.27
C MET A 154 10.20 8.85 -6.49
N LYS A 155 9.66 7.90 -5.70
CA LYS A 155 10.50 6.92 -4.99
C LYS A 155 11.33 6.09 -5.97
N PHE A 156 10.71 5.63 -7.06
CA PHE A 156 11.36 4.83 -8.09
C PHE A 156 12.53 5.58 -8.75
N ILE A 157 12.34 6.83 -9.18
CA ILE A 157 13.42 7.60 -9.83
C ILE A 157 14.60 7.81 -8.87
N LEU A 158 14.34 8.17 -7.61
CA LEU A 158 15.39 8.41 -6.63
C LEU A 158 16.17 7.12 -6.32
N MET A 159 15.49 5.97 -6.34
CA MET A 159 16.15 4.67 -6.21
C MET A 159 17.01 4.34 -7.45
N CYS A 160 16.56 4.63 -8.66
CA CYS A 160 17.36 4.43 -9.87
C CYS A 160 18.59 5.34 -9.89
N GLU A 161 18.44 6.61 -9.53
CA GLU A 161 19.53 7.57 -9.48
C GLU A 161 20.57 7.20 -8.43
N SER A 162 20.15 6.79 -7.23
CA SER A 162 21.08 6.34 -6.18
C SER A 162 21.81 5.04 -6.53
N ARG A 163 21.24 4.18 -7.38
CA ARG A 163 21.92 2.97 -7.89
C ARG A 163 22.93 3.27 -9.00
N GLY A 164 22.75 4.35 -9.75
CA GLY A 164 23.70 4.75 -10.82
C GLY A 164 23.64 3.87 -12.07
N GLY A 165 24.68 3.96 -12.91
CA GLY A 165 24.88 3.06 -14.07
C GLY A 165 23.79 3.17 -15.16
N CYS A 166 23.31 2.02 -15.66
CA CYS A 166 22.21 1.99 -16.65
C CYS A 166 20.90 2.54 -16.08
N LEU A 167 20.65 2.35 -14.77
CA LEU A 167 19.40 2.76 -14.13
C LEU A 167 19.25 4.26 -14.04
N ARG A 168 20.33 4.97 -13.71
CA ARG A 168 20.32 6.44 -13.70
C ARG A 168 20.02 6.98 -15.10
N ARG A 169 20.73 6.48 -16.12
CA ARG A 169 20.53 6.91 -17.52
C ARG A 169 19.11 6.66 -18.01
N SER A 170 18.55 5.47 -17.76
CA SER A 170 17.16 5.16 -18.13
C SER A 170 16.16 6.03 -17.38
N ALA A 171 16.40 6.34 -16.10
CA ALA A 171 15.53 7.22 -15.34
C ALA A 171 15.60 8.68 -15.86
N GLU A 172 16.77 9.17 -16.28
CA GLU A 172 16.92 10.49 -16.88
C GLU A 172 16.20 10.61 -18.23
N GLU A 173 16.20 9.54 -19.03
CA GLU A 173 15.51 9.47 -20.32
C GLU A 173 13.98 9.45 -20.16
N VAL A 174 13.45 8.58 -19.30
CA VAL A 174 11.99 8.45 -19.08
C VAL A 174 11.44 9.64 -18.28
N TYR A 175 12.14 10.05 -17.24
CA TYR A 175 11.73 11.12 -16.34
C TYR A 175 12.55 12.39 -16.61
N HIS A 176 12.36 12.97 -17.78
CA HIS A 176 13.00 14.22 -18.19
C HIS A 176 12.55 15.42 -17.33
N SER A 177 13.23 16.57 -17.42
CA SER A 177 13.03 17.74 -16.55
C SER A 177 11.59 18.25 -16.46
N LYS A 178 10.85 18.22 -17.58
CA LYS A 178 9.43 18.61 -17.66
C LYS A 178 8.44 17.55 -17.15
N HIS A 179 8.89 16.35 -16.79
CA HIS A 179 8.00 15.28 -16.34
C HIS A 179 7.35 15.65 -14.98
N PRO A 180 6.05 15.39 -14.74
CA PRO A 180 5.36 15.79 -13.51
C PRO A 180 6.05 15.35 -12.21
N VAL A 181 6.62 14.14 -12.20
CA VAL A 181 7.39 13.60 -11.07
C VAL A 181 8.66 14.40 -10.81
N ARG A 182 9.38 14.84 -11.87
CA ARG A 182 10.56 15.69 -11.74
C ARG A 182 10.20 17.10 -11.29
N ALA A 183 9.09 17.64 -11.79
CA ALA A 183 8.57 18.93 -11.36
C ALA A 183 8.24 18.91 -9.86
N LEU A 184 7.57 17.87 -9.37
CA LEU A 184 7.30 17.67 -7.95
C LEU A 184 8.59 17.58 -7.12
N HIS A 185 9.53 16.71 -7.53
CA HIS A 185 10.81 16.56 -6.84
C HIS A 185 11.58 17.88 -6.77
N SER A 186 11.69 18.59 -7.90
CA SER A 186 12.40 19.86 -7.97
C SER A 186 11.72 20.95 -7.14
N ARG A 187 10.38 20.96 -7.10
CA ARG A 187 9.61 21.88 -6.25
C ARG A 187 9.90 21.65 -4.78
N ILE A 188 9.89 20.39 -4.32
CA ILE A 188 10.22 20.03 -2.94
C ILE A 188 11.66 20.41 -2.61
N MET A 189 12.61 20.01 -3.46
CA MET A 189 14.04 20.24 -3.21
C MET A 189 14.46 21.70 -3.30
N ARG A 190 13.70 22.55 -4.00
CA ARG A 190 13.95 24.00 -4.04
C ARG A 190 13.83 24.63 -2.66
N SER A 191 12.94 24.13 -1.80
CA SER A 191 12.83 24.58 -0.41
C SER A 191 13.99 24.10 0.47
N TYR A 192 14.80 23.14 0.00
CA TYR A 192 15.87 22.50 0.75
C TYR A 192 17.15 22.32 -0.10
N PRO A 193 17.74 23.41 -0.64
CA PRO A 193 18.83 23.32 -1.61
C PRO A 193 20.13 22.74 -1.05
N HIS A 194 20.29 22.77 0.28
CA HIS A 194 21.44 22.22 1.00
C HIS A 194 21.34 20.72 1.25
N LEU A 195 20.13 20.14 1.23
CA LEU A 195 19.95 18.72 1.52
C LEU A 195 20.51 17.86 0.39
N ARG A 196 21.36 16.91 0.77
CA ARG A 196 21.86 15.86 -0.13
C ARG A 196 21.19 14.53 0.22
N ILE A 197 20.96 13.71 -0.80
CA ILE A 197 20.46 12.34 -0.59
C ILE A 197 21.63 11.50 -0.10
N GLU A 198 21.47 10.84 1.05
CA GLU A 198 22.51 9.97 1.62
C GLU A 198 22.97 8.91 0.60
N PRO A 199 24.29 8.68 0.48
CA PRO A 199 24.79 7.63 -0.38
C PRO A 199 24.31 6.27 0.10
N ARG A 200 24.14 5.34 -0.83
CA ARG A 200 23.72 3.98 -0.49
C ARG A 200 24.83 3.27 0.26
N GLU A 201 24.53 2.79 1.46
CA GLU A 201 25.48 1.95 2.19
C GLU A 201 25.57 0.54 1.59
N HIS A 202 26.79 -0.02 1.50
CA HIS A 202 26.99 -1.39 1.03
C HIS A 202 26.41 -2.43 2.01
N PRO A 203 25.85 -3.56 1.50
CA PRO A 203 25.41 -4.68 2.34
C PRO A 203 26.54 -5.17 3.25
N LEU A 204 26.18 -5.71 4.41
CA LEU A 204 27.14 -6.38 5.28
C LEU A 204 27.52 -7.72 4.69
N GLU A 205 28.82 -8.03 4.72
CA GLU A 205 29.33 -9.33 4.32
C GLU A 205 29.28 -10.33 5.47
N THR A 206 29.29 -11.63 5.15
CA THR A 206 29.36 -12.72 6.14
C THR A 206 30.62 -12.62 7.00
N SER A 207 31.71 -12.08 6.45
CA SER A 207 32.96 -11.77 7.16
C SER A 207 32.75 -10.86 8.37
N ALA A 208 31.77 -9.95 8.33
CA ALA A 208 31.46 -9.04 9.43
C ALA A 208 30.95 -9.74 10.70
N LEU A 209 30.48 -10.99 10.58
CA LEU A 209 29.85 -11.77 11.64
C LEU A 209 30.78 -12.72 12.39
N ARG A 210 32.07 -12.83 12.00
CA ARG A 210 32.99 -13.90 12.46
C ARG A 210 33.15 -14.04 13.98
N HIS A 211 32.75 -13.05 14.79
CA HIS A 211 32.79 -13.09 16.25
C HIS A 211 31.53 -12.48 16.92
N SER A 212 30.41 -12.39 16.20
CA SER A 212 29.17 -11.84 16.74
C SER A 212 28.33 -12.89 17.43
N CYS A 213 27.79 -12.57 18.61
CA CYS A 213 26.69 -13.34 19.20
C CYS A 213 25.36 -12.91 18.58
N ARG A 214 24.32 -13.75 18.64
CA ARG A 214 22.97 -13.33 18.23
C ARG A 214 22.38 -12.33 19.25
N PRO A 215 21.98 -11.10 18.86
CA PRO A 215 21.17 -10.24 19.72
C PRO A 215 19.81 -10.87 19.99
N ILE A 216 19.26 -10.63 21.17
CA ILE A 216 17.91 -11.08 21.53
C ILE A 216 16.94 -9.93 21.31
N PHE A 217 15.85 -10.19 20.61
CA PHE A 217 14.78 -9.22 20.34
C PHE A 217 13.54 -9.62 21.12
N HIS A 218 12.97 -8.66 21.84
CA HIS A 218 11.71 -8.78 22.54
C HIS A 218 10.75 -7.71 21.98
N THR A 219 10.05 -8.06 20.90
CA THR A 219 9.18 -7.16 20.12
C THR A 219 7.70 -7.28 20.50
N GLN A 220 7.36 -8.09 21.50
CA GLN A 220 5.98 -8.31 21.95
C GLN A 220 5.92 -8.33 23.48
N ILE A 221 4.91 -7.66 24.05
CA ILE A 221 4.57 -7.70 25.47
C ILE A 221 3.17 -8.33 25.58
N LYS A 222 3.09 -9.66 25.56
CA LYS A 222 1.80 -10.36 25.64
C LYS A 222 1.23 -10.33 27.07
N PRO A 223 -0.10 -10.21 27.24
CA PRO A 223 -1.15 -10.18 26.21
C PRO A 223 -1.54 -8.77 25.69
N VAL A 224 -0.72 -7.74 25.92
CA VAL A 224 -1.06 -6.33 25.65
C VAL A 224 -0.78 -5.94 24.19
N CYS A 225 -1.63 -5.07 23.64
CA CYS A 225 -1.55 -4.51 22.30
C CYS A 225 -1.56 -2.97 22.32
N ALA A 226 -1.40 -2.35 21.15
CA ALA A 226 -1.32 -0.89 21.02
C ALA A 226 -2.62 -0.16 21.40
N ASP A 227 -3.76 -0.85 21.29
CA ASP A 227 -5.10 -0.31 21.53
C ASP A 227 -5.53 -0.37 23.00
N ASP A 228 -4.77 -1.05 23.85
CA ASP A 228 -5.07 -1.14 25.27
C ASP A 228 -4.88 0.20 25.99
N PRO A 229 -5.58 0.43 27.12
CA PRO A 229 -5.42 1.60 27.96
C PRO A 229 -3.95 1.88 28.36
N GLU A 230 -3.61 3.15 28.54
CA GLU A 230 -2.24 3.60 28.82
C GLU A 230 -1.67 3.00 30.11
N ASP A 231 -2.49 2.88 31.16
CA ASP A 231 -2.13 2.27 32.44
C ASP A 231 -1.79 0.79 32.30
N VAL A 232 -2.57 0.04 31.50
CA VAL A 232 -2.30 -1.38 31.18
C VAL A 232 -0.98 -1.53 30.42
N LYS A 233 -0.75 -0.67 29.42
CA LYS A 233 0.51 -0.63 28.65
C LYS A 233 1.71 -0.32 29.52
N ARG A 234 1.57 0.63 30.45
CA ARG A 234 2.61 1.00 31.42
C ARG A 234 2.97 -0.16 32.33
N GLU A 235 1.97 -0.73 33.01
CA GLU A 235 2.17 -1.80 33.98
C GLU A 235 2.81 -3.03 33.31
N ALA A 236 2.35 -3.39 32.11
CA ALA A 236 2.92 -4.49 31.35
C ALA A 236 4.37 -4.23 30.94
N SER A 237 4.70 -3.01 30.51
CA SER A 237 6.07 -2.61 30.18
C SER A 237 6.99 -2.68 31.40
N GLU A 238 6.57 -2.10 32.53
CA GLU A 238 7.37 -2.08 33.77
C GLU A 238 7.56 -3.48 34.34
N LYS A 239 6.49 -4.29 34.44
CA LYS A 239 6.59 -5.70 34.87
C LYS A 239 7.50 -6.51 33.96
N TRP A 240 7.46 -6.27 32.64
CA TRP A 240 8.32 -6.99 31.70
C TRP A 240 9.79 -6.61 31.88
N ILE A 241 10.06 -5.32 32.05
CA ILE A 241 11.40 -4.80 32.35
C ILE A 241 11.89 -5.41 33.66
N GLU A 242 11.06 -5.42 34.71
CA GLU A 242 11.41 -5.98 36.01
C GLU A 242 11.74 -7.48 35.93
N ARG A 243 10.88 -8.26 35.29
CA ARG A 243 11.05 -9.73 35.18
C ARG A 243 12.30 -10.15 34.41
N ASN A 244 12.63 -9.43 33.32
CA ASN A 244 13.67 -9.85 32.37
C ASN A 244 14.99 -9.09 32.54
N PHE A 245 14.95 -7.92 33.18
CA PHE A 245 16.07 -6.99 33.25
C PHE A 245 16.33 -6.44 34.65
N ALA A 246 15.36 -6.41 35.57
CA ALA A 246 15.66 -6.06 36.95
C ALA A 246 16.43 -7.18 37.66
N ARG A 247 17.15 -6.75 38.68
CA ARG A 247 18.10 -7.54 39.45
C ARG A 247 17.37 -8.37 40.49
N ARG A 248 17.57 -9.69 40.50
CA ARG A 248 16.98 -10.59 41.50
C ARG A 248 17.75 -10.67 42.85
N GLY A 249 18.62 -9.72 43.19
CA GLY A 249 19.41 -9.81 44.44
C GLY A 249 20.11 -8.52 44.88
N LYS A 250 20.51 -8.44 46.15
CA LYS A 250 21.13 -7.25 46.79
C LYS A 250 22.63 -7.06 46.52
N GLU A 251 23.35 -8.10 46.09
CA GLU A 251 24.82 -8.06 45.85
C GLU A 251 25.22 -7.30 44.59
N PRO A 252 26.37 -6.56 44.56
CA PRO A 252 26.91 -5.83 43.41
C PRO A 252 27.10 -6.74 42.18
N PRO A 253 26.96 -6.21 40.95
CA PRO A 253 26.70 -7.09 39.82
C PRO A 253 28.04 -7.68 39.38
N ARG A 254 28.12 -9.01 39.28
CA ARG A 254 29.32 -9.68 38.76
C ARG A 254 29.68 -9.23 37.33
N ARG A 255 28.75 -8.57 36.61
CA ARG A 255 28.92 -8.06 35.25
C ARG A 255 28.30 -6.68 35.11
N GLU A 256 29.01 -5.76 34.45
CA GLU A 256 28.47 -4.44 34.14
C GLU A 256 27.23 -4.53 33.25
N HIS A 257 26.23 -3.72 33.58
CA HIS A 257 25.00 -3.61 32.80
C HIS A 257 24.82 -2.17 32.31
N TYR A 258 24.63 -2.06 31.01
CA TYR A 258 24.30 -0.82 30.32
C TYR A 258 22.85 -0.85 29.89
N GLU A 259 22.18 0.29 30.01
CA GLU A 259 20.86 0.51 29.45
C GLU A 259 20.92 1.69 28.49
N LEU A 260 20.31 1.52 27.32
CA LEU A 260 20.18 2.57 26.33
C LEU A 260 18.70 2.76 26.02
N TRP A 261 18.16 3.91 26.36
CA TRP A 261 16.80 4.32 26.02
C TRP A 261 16.88 5.26 24.83
N THR A 262 16.01 5.10 23.84
CA THR A 262 16.08 5.86 22.58
C THR A 262 14.70 6.32 22.16
N ASP A 263 14.61 7.53 21.63
CA ASP A 263 13.35 8.11 21.17
C ASP A 263 13.59 9.15 20.06
N GLY A 264 12.69 9.22 19.08
CA GLY A 264 12.69 10.16 17.97
C GLY A 264 11.40 10.97 17.89
N SER A 265 11.52 12.30 17.91
CA SER A 265 10.40 13.22 17.76
C SER A 265 10.39 13.90 16.39
N VAL A 266 9.22 14.01 15.76
CA VAL A 266 9.10 14.57 14.39
C VAL A 266 7.87 15.46 14.28
N SER A 267 8.11 16.71 13.85
CA SER A 267 7.13 17.56 13.17
C SER A 267 7.52 17.61 11.69
N LEU A 268 6.91 16.74 10.88
CA LEU A 268 7.38 16.47 9.52
C LEU A 268 7.34 17.72 8.64
N GLY A 269 8.47 18.10 8.07
CA GLY A 269 8.60 19.30 7.23
C GLY A 269 8.97 20.57 7.99
N GLU A 270 9.04 20.51 9.32
CA GLU A 270 9.47 21.62 10.17
C GLU A 270 10.77 21.27 10.88
N LYS A 271 10.72 20.30 11.80
CA LYS A 271 11.82 19.95 12.68
C LYS A 271 11.71 18.53 13.20
N SER A 272 12.85 17.92 13.48
CA SER A 272 12.91 16.59 14.08
C SER A 272 14.06 16.48 15.07
N GLY A 273 13.84 15.74 16.14
CA GLY A 273 14.81 15.53 17.21
C GLY A 273 14.99 14.05 17.48
N ALA A 274 16.17 13.70 17.96
CA ALA A 274 16.49 12.35 18.38
C ALA A 274 17.34 12.40 19.65
N ALA A 275 16.99 11.58 20.61
CA ALA A 275 17.65 11.52 21.90
C ALA A 275 17.89 10.08 22.33
N ALA A 276 18.97 9.86 23.09
CA ALA A 276 19.15 8.62 23.80
C ALA A 276 19.67 8.87 25.22
N LEU A 277 19.27 8.02 26.17
CA LEU A 277 19.75 8.04 27.54
C LEU A 277 20.57 6.77 27.81
N LEU A 278 21.82 6.95 28.20
CA LEU A 278 22.74 5.86 28.49
C LEU A 278 22.99 5.77 30.00
N TYR A 279 22.62 4.63 30.58
CA TYR A 279 22.85 4.31 31.98
C TYR A 279 23.90 3.21 32.12
N ARG A 280 24.65 3.26 33.21
CA ARG A 280 25.54 2.19 33.70
C ARG A 280 25.13 1.85 35.12
N ASN A 281 24.73 0.60 35.36
CA ASN A 281 24.28 0.12 36.67
C ASN A 281 23.27 1.08 37.35
N ASN A 282 22.23 1.49 36.61
CA ASN A 282 21.18 2.41 37.06
C ASN A 282 21.57 3.90 37.21
N THR A 283 22.84 4.26 36.97
CA THR A 283 23.31 5.65 36.98
C THR A 283 23.38 6.21 35.57
N LEU A 284 22.78 7.38 35.32
CA LEU A 284 22.87 8.05 34.02
C LEU A 284 24.32 8.51 33.79
N ILE A 285 24.94 8.06 32.70
CA ILE A 285 26.32 8.43 32.34
C ILE A 285 26.39 9.36 31.14
N CYS A 286 25.38 9.35 30.27
CA CYS A 286 25.32 10.26 29.14
C CYS A 286 23.90 10.37 28.58
N ALA A 287 23.56 11.52 28.01
CA ALA A 287 22.33 11.73 27.28
C ALA A 287 22.62 12.38 25.90
N PRO A 288 23.14 11.62 24.91
CA PRO A 288 23.38 12.16 23.57
C PRO A 288 22.07 12.59 22.90
N LYS A 289 22.13 13.69 22.16
CA LYS A 289 20.96 14.28 21.48
C LYS A 289 21.35 15.06 20.23
N THR A 290 20.44 15.18 19.28
CA THR A 290 20.72 15.77 17.95
C THR A 290 19.44 16.13 17.21
N GLY A 291 19.51 17.07 16.26
CA GLY A 291 18.50 17.19 15.21
C GLY A 291 18.53 15.94 14.30
N ALA A 292 17.37 15.40 13.94
CA ALA A 292 17.27 14.17 13.16
C ALA A 292 17.21 14.38 11.63
N GLY A 293 17.12 15.62 11.16
CA GLY A 293 17.05 16.05 9.76
C GLY A 293 15.73 16.75 9.44
N GLU A 294 15.75 17.78 8.60
CA GLU A 294 14.57 18.64 8.33
C GLU A 294 13.38 17.86 7.74
N LEU A 295 13.67 16.87 6.90
CA LEU A 295 12.65 16.01 6.28
C LEU A 295 12.45 14.67 6.99
N SER A 296 13.09 14.44 8.13
CA SER A 296 13.09 13.12 8.76
C SER A 296 11.71 12.64 9.15
N CYS A 297 11.35 11.43 8.71
CA CYS A 297 10.15 10.76 9.17
C CYS A 297 10.39 10.12 10.55
N SER A 298 9.31 9.79 11.28
CA SER A 298 9.40 9.23 12.64
C SER A 298 10.31 8.01 12.69
N TYR A 299 10.17 7.08 11.75
CA TYR A 299 11.04 5.90 11.64
C TYR A 299 12.54 6.25 11.54
N ARG A 300 12.89 7.32 10.81
CA ARG A 300 14.28 7.76 10.68
C ARG A 300 14.78 8.40 11.97
N ALA A 301 13.96 9.23 12.63
CA ALA A 301 14.33 9.85 13.90
C ALA A 301 14.64 8.79 14.98
N GLU A 302 13.84 7.74 15.06
CA GLU A 302 14.07 6.58 15.93
C GLU A 302 15.41 5.89 15.65
N CYS A 303 15.67 5.61 14.36
CA CYS A 303 16.93 4.99 13.97
C CYS A 303 18.14 5.89 14.30
N VAL A 304 17.99 7.21 14.13
CA VAL A 304 19.01 8.20 14.46
C VAL A 304 19.28 8.23 15.97
N ALA A 305 18.24 8.15 16.80
CA ALA A 305 18.34 8.10 18.26
C ALA A 305 19.19 6.90 18.71
N LEU A 306 18.91 5.72 18.14
CA LEU A 306 19.71 4.53 18.39
C LEU A 306 21.15 4.68 17.89
N GLU A 307 21.35 5.28 16.72
CA GLU A 307 22.67 5.49 16.14
C GLU A 307 23.58 6.32 17.05
N ILE A 308 23.10 7.48 17.52
CA ILE A 308 23.87 8.36 18.42
C ILE A 308 24.11 7.71 19.78
N GLY A 309 23.13 6.94 20.26
CA GLY A 309 23.23 6.19 21.50
C GLY A 309 24.34 5.15 21.45
N LEU A 310 24.39 4.35 20.38
CA LEU A 310 25.41 3.33 20.15
C LEU A 310 26.80 3.95 19.91
N GLN A 311 26.89 5.03 19.13
CA GLN A 311 28.15 5.76 18.93
C GLN A 311 28.70 6.28 20.27
N ARG A 312 27.84 6.84 21.12
CA ARG A 312 28.25 7.34 22.43
C ARG A 312 28.65 6.20 23.36
N LEU A 313 27.90 5.10 23.37
CA LEU A 313 28.25 3.89 24.10
C LEU A 313 29.64 3.36 23.70
N LEU A 314 29.95 3.29 22.41
CA LEU A 314 31.26 2.86 21.91
C LEU A 314 32.41 3.78 22.34
N LYS A 315 32.17 5.02 22.75
CA LYS A 315 33.21 5.87 23.35
C LYS A 315 33.47 5.51 24.82
N TRP A 316 32.46 5.00 25.52
CA TRP A 316 32.54 4.62 26.94
C TRP A 316 33.00 3.18 27.17
N LEU A 317 32.76 2.28 26.21
CA LEU A 317 33.21 0.89 26.31
C LEU A 317 34.75 0.85 26.16
N PRO A 318 35.51 0.22 27.06
CA PRO A 318 36.93 -0.03 26.84
C PRO A 318 37.14 -0.96 25.63
N ALA A 319 38.28 -0.81 24.94
CA ALA A 319 38.61 -1.58 23.75
C ALA A 319 38.79 -3.08 24.07
N TYR A 320 39.34 -3.39 25.24
CA TYR A 320 39.56 -4.75 25.72
C TYR A 320 38.83 -4.99 27.04
N ARG A 321 38.22 -6.18 27.19
CA ARG A 321 37.61 -6.64 28.43
C ARG A 321 37.90 -8.11 28.71
N SER A 322 38.19 -8.38 29.98
CA SER A 322 38.24 -9.71 30.56
C SER A 322 36.83 -10.26 30.85
N ILE A 323 35.93 -9.41 31.38
CA ILE A 323 34.58 -9.83 31.82
C ILE A 323 33.51 -9.37 30.81
N PRO A 324 32.60 -10.26 30.36
CA PRO A 324 31.48 -9.87 29.50
C PRO A 324 30.47 -8.95 30.19
N SER A 325 29.99 -7.93 29.47
CA SER A 325 28.93 -7.01 29.93
C SER A 325 27.60 -7.28 29.21
N ARG A 326 26.54 -6.64 29.67
CA ARG A 326 25.21 -6.70 29.05
C ARG A 326 24.76 -5.30 28.63
N LEU A 327 24.11 -5.21 27.47
CA LEU A 327 23.43 -4.01 27.00
C LEU A 327 21.94 -4.32 26.79
N SER A 328 21.07 -3.55 27.42
CA SER A 328 19.64 -3.52 27.14
C SER A 328 19.30 -2.24 26.39
N ILE A 329 18.69 -2.36 25.22
CA ILE A 329 18.22 -1.23 24.41
C ILE A 329 16.70 -1.21 24.52
N PHE A 330 16.13 -0.08 24.90
CA PHE A 330 14.69 0.15 25.05
C PHE A 330 14.24 1.20 24.04
N SER A 331 13.22 0.88 23.25
CA SER A 331 12.62 1.78 22.26
C SER A 331 11.14 1.45 22.12
N ASP A 332 10.33 2.46 21.85
CA ASP A 332 8.92 2.33 21.49
C ASP A 332 8.68 2.21 19.99
N SER A 333 9.75 2.27 19.19
CA SER A 333 9.69 2.03 17.76
C SER A 333 9.65 0.54 17.44
N LEU A 334 8.46 -0.05 17.51
CA LEU A 334 8.24 -1.45 17.10
C LEU A 334 8.72 -1.68 15.65
N SER A 335 8.51 -0.71 14.76
CA SER A 335 8.94 -0.78 13.36
C SER A 335 10.46 -0.82 13.18
N MET A 336 11.23 -0.07 13.97
CA MET A 336 12.69 -0.15 13.97
C MET A 336 13.15 -1.52 14.50
N LEU A 337 12.57 -1.98 15.61
CA LEU A 337 12.98 -3.24 16.25
C LEU A 337 12.68 -4.46 15.37
N THR A 338 11.51 -4.53 14.75
CA THR A 338 11.15 -5.61 13.82
C THR A 338 12.02 -5.59 12.56
N ALA A 339 12.32 -4.41 12.02
CA ALA A 339 13.22 -4.27 10.89
C ALA A 339 14.66 -4.71 11.21
N LEU A 340 15.16 -4.41 12.41
CA LEU A 340 16.46 -4.91 12.88
C LEU A 340 16.43 -6.43 13.10
N GLN A 341 15.31 -7.00 13.58
CA GLN A 341 15.16 -8.43 13.86
C GLN A 341 15.37 -9.32 12.63
N ILE A 342 15.16 -8.79 11.42
CA ILE A 342 15.47 -9.45 10.13
C ILE A 342 16.94 -9.91 10.05
N GLY A 343 17.85 -9.18 10.72
CA GLY A 343 19.26 -9.56 10.84
C GLY A 343 20.21 -8.80 9.90
N PRO A 344 21.52 -8.82 10.19
CA PRO A 344 22.51 -7.93 9.58
C PRO A 344 22.72 -8.15 8.07
N LEU A 345 22.53 -9.38 7.59
CA LEU A 345 22.75 -9.72 6.17
C LEU A 345 21.52 -9.47 5.30
N ALA A 346 20.32 -9.52 5.90
CA ALA A 346 19.06 -9.42 5.17
C ALA A 346 18.49 -7.99 5.15
N VAL A 347 18.99 -7.08 6.00
CA VAL A 347 18.59 -5.67 5.96
C VAL A 347 18.99 -5.00 4.64
N THR A 348 18.00 -4.44 3.96
CA THR A 348 18.18 -3.71 2.69
C THR A 348 18.41 -2.21 2.90
N ASP A 349 18.07 -1.73 4.08
CA ASP A 349 18.05 -0.33 4.44
C ASP A 349 19.45 0.22 4.79
N PRO A 350 19.86 1.37 4.24
CA PRO A 350 21.14 1.99 4.60
C PRO A 350 21.29 2.29 6.09
N ILE A 351 20.28 2.84 6.78
CA ILE A 351 20.46 3.15 8.21
C ILE A 351 20.50 1.88 9.07
N LEU A 352 19.72 0.86 8.72
CA LEU A 352 19.79 -0.40 9.44
C LEU A 352 21.14 -1.09 9.26
N ARG A 353 21.78 -0.96 8.09
CA ARG A 353 23.17 -1.44 7.87
C ARG A 353 24.15 -0.70 8.77
N ARG A 354 24.03 0.63 8.89
CA ARG A 354 24.84 1.44 9.80
C ARG A 354 24.65 1.02 11.26
N LEU A 355 23.39 0.87 11.69
CA LEU A 355 23.03 0.40 13.03
C LEU A 355 23.60 -0.99 13.29
N TRP A 356 23.49 -1.91 12.34
CA TRP A 356 24.11 -3.23 12.47
C TRP A 356 25.63 -3.16 12.56
N ARG A 357 26.32 -2.27 11.83
CA ARG A 357 27.77 -2.07 12.02
C ARG A 357 28.09 -1.66 13.46
N LEU A 358 27.32 -0.72 14.03
CA LEU A 358 27.50 -0.26 15.40
C LEU A 358 27.20 -1.37 16.42
N LEU A 359 26.11 -2.12 16.23
CA LEU A 359 25.74 -3.26 17.07
C LEU A 359 26.85 -4.34 17.03
N LEU A 360 27.36 -4.68 15.84
CA LEU A 360 28.45 -5.63 15.68
C LEU A 360 29.74 -5.14 16.35
N GLN A 361 30.05 -3.84 16.26
CA GLN A 361 31.19 -3.25 17.00
C GLN A 361 31.00 -3.36 18.51
N VAL A 362 29.80 -3.12 19.03
CA VAL A 362 29.50 -3.31 20.46
C VAL A 362 29.69 -4.77 20.88
N GLN A 363 29.25 -5.72 20.05
CA GLN A 363 29.42 -7.15 20.32
C GLN A 363 30.88 -7.61 20.36
N ARG A 364 31.72 -7.06 19.47
CA ARG A 364 33.17 -7.33 19.48
C ARG A 364 33.84 -6.94 20.80
N ARG A 365 33.25 -6.02 21.57
CA ARG A 365 33.69 -5.64 22.93
C ARG A 365 33.13 -6.55 24.04
N LYS A 366 32.76 -7.80 23.69
CA LYS A 366 32.18 -8.83 24.57
C LYS A 366 30.90 -8.38 25.28
N VAL A 367 30.07 -7.59 24.59
CA VAL A 367 28.77 -7.12 25.12
C VAL A 367 27.63 -7.95 24.53
N ARG A 368 26.81 -8.55 25.41
CA ARG A 368 25.57 -9.23 24.99
C ARG A 368 24.44 -8.21 24.86
N ILE A 369 23.84 -8.12 23.67
CA ILE A 369 22.82 -7.13 23.34
C ILE A 369 21.43 -7.75 23.43
N ARG A 370 20.53 -7.04 24.10
CA ARG A 370 19.09 -7.31 24.12
C ARG A 370 18.35 -6.05 23.70
N LEU A 371 17.43 -6.17 22.75
CA LEU A 371 16.57 -5.07 22.32
C LEU A 371 15.14 -5.36 22.79
N GLN A 372 14.51 -4.38 23.41
CA GLN A 372 13.21 -4.50 24.05
C GLN A 372 12.29 -3.40 23.57
N PHE A 373 11.13 -3.81 23.08
CA PHE A 373 10.01 -2.91 22.82
C PHE A 373 9.39 -2.44 24.15
N VAL A 374 9.06 -1.17 24.25
CA VAL A 374 8.32 -0.57 25.37
C VAL A 374 7.17 0.25 24.77
N PHE A 375 6.01 0.32 25.41
CA PHE A 375 4.96 1.20 24.89
C PHE A 375 5.35 2.67 25.12
N GLY A 376 5.26 3.48 24.07
CA GLY A 376 5.42 4.93 24.16
C GLY A 376 4.16 5.61 24.72
N HIS A 377 4.33 6.83 25.25
CA HIS A 377 3.27 7.70 25.77
C HIS A 377 2.31 6.99 26.74
N CYS A 378 2.86 6.22 27.67
CA CYS A 378 2.08 5.51 28.68
C CYS A 378 2.57 5.78 30.11
N GLY A 379 3.57 6.65 30.29
CA GLY A 379 4.08 7.02 31.61
C GLY A 379 5.27 6.18 32.10
N VAL A 380 5.92 5.39 31.24
CA VAL A 380 7.18 4.71 31.60
C VAL A 380 8.27 5.76 31.76
N LYS A 381 8.66 6.05 33.02
CA LYS A 381 9.47 7.21 33.42
C LYS A 381 10.70 7.48 32.52
N ARG A 382 11.51 6.47 32.22
CA ARG A 382 12.73 6.65 31.38
C ARG A 382 12.42 6.87 29.90
N SER A 383 11.32 6.29 29.41
CA SER A 383 10.85 6.51 28.05
C SER A 383 10.37 7.95 27.89
N GLU A 384 9.51 8.42 28.81
CA GLU A 384 8.96 9.79 28.77
C GLU A 384 10.06 10.87 28.87
N VAL A 385 11.09 10.65 29.69
CA VAL A 385 12.24 11.57 29.76
C VAL A 385 13.02 11.60 28.42
N CYS A 386 13.09 10.46 27.73
CA CYS A 386 13.74 10.38 26.42
C CYS A 386 12.89 11.08 25.33
N ASP A 387 11.57 10.89 25.34
CA ASP A 387 10.60 11.57 24.46
C ASP A 387 10.68 13.10 24.63
N GLU A 388 10.61 13.58 25.87
CA GLU A 388 10.69 15.01 26.17
C GLU A 388 12.03 15.60 25.69
N MET A 389 13.12 14.84 25.85
CA MET A 389 14.43 15.25 25.34
C MET A 389 14.44 15.29 23.82
N ALA A 390 13.88 14.29 23.14
CA ALA A 390 13.77 14.26 21.68
C ALA A 390 12.98 15.47 21.18
N LYS A 391 11.84 15.80 21.79
CA LYS A 391 11.03 16.99 21.47
C LYS A 391 11.82 18.29 21.60
N LYS A 392 12.52 18.49 22.72
CA LYS A 392 13.36 19.69 22.95
C LYS A 392 14.53 19.79 21.97
N THR A 393 14.97 18.66 21.40
CA THR A 393 16.11 18.64 20.47
C THR A 393 15.74 18.89 19.03
N ALA A 394 14.44 18.97 18.72
CA ALA A 394 13.99 19.33 17.39
C ALA A 394 14.49 20.73 16.97
N ASP A 395 14.77 21.61 17.94
CA ASP A 395 15.30 22.96 17.70
C ASP A 395 16.82 23.00 17.49
N LEU A 396 17.53 21.86 17.62
CA LEU A 396 18.96 21.79 17.31
C LEU A 396 19.22 21.83 15.80
N PRO A 397 20.44 22.19 15.36
CA PRO A 397 20.81 22.18 13.95
C PRO A 397 20.53 20.83 13.28
N GLN A 398 19.82 20.88 12.16
CA GLN A 398 19.37 19.71 11.40
C GLN A 398 20.44 19.25 10.38
N LEU A 399 21.68 19.06 10.86
CA LEU A 399 22.87 18.80 10.05
C LEU A 399 22.98 17.34 9.57
N ARG A 400 21.92 16.81 8.97
CA ARG A 400 21.89 15.47 8.38
C ARG A 400 21.40 15.50 6.95
N ASP A 401 22.07 14.72 6.13
CA ASP A 401 21.59 14.38 4.79
C ASP A 401 20.21 13.72 4.86
N THR A 402 19.46 13.83 3.77
CA THR A 402 18.10 13.32 3.69
C THR A 402 18.07 11.94 3.04
N TRP A 403 17.06 11.16 3.39
CA TRP A 403 16.85 9.83 2.83
C TRP A 403 15.65 9.82 1.88
N ILE A 404 15.62 8.88 0.94
CA ILE A 404 14.54 8.78 -0.04
C ILE A 404 13.16 8.69 0.67
N PRO A 405 12.91 7.78 1.63
CA PRO A 405 11.65 7.76 2.39
C PRO A 405 11.31 9.03 3.14
N ASN A 406 12.28 9.84 3.59
CA ASN A 406 12.01 11.14 4.21
C ASN A 406 11.36 12.09 3.20
N ILE A 407 11.97 12.18 2.02
CA ILE A 407 11.47 12.98 0.90
C ILE A 407 10.07 12.48 0.49
N ILE A 408 9.89 11.16 0.41
CA ILE A 408 8.61 10.54 0.03
C ILE A 408 7.54 10.77 1.11
N ALA A 409 7.88 10.69 2.39
CA ALA A 409 6.97 11.00 3.48
C ALA A 409 6.52 12.46 3.41
N TYR A 410 7.46 13.39 3.21
CA TYR A 410 7.16 14.81 3.06
C TYR A 410 6.33 15.09 1.79
N ALA A 411 6.67 14.48 0.65
CA ALA A 411 5.91 14.59 -0.58
C ALA A 411 4.44 14.15 -0.41
N ASN A 412 4.19 13.09 0.36
CA ASN A 412 2.82 12.68 0.70
C ASN A 412 2.08 13.77 1.49
N VAL A 413 2.73 14.45 2.44
CA VAL A 413 2.09 15.53 3.21
C VAL A 413 1.79 16.72 2.32
N VAL A 414 2.75 17.18 1.52
CA VAL A 414 2.56 18.30 0.58
C VAL A 414 1.39 18.02 -0.37
N LEU A 415 1.35 16.83 -0.97
CA LEU A 415 0.27 16.50 -1.90
C LEU A 415 -1.09 16.36 -1.19
N ARG A 416 -1.12 15.85 0.05
CA ARG A 416 -2.36 15.82 0.85
C ARG A 416 -2.89 17.22 1.15
N SER A 417 -2.01 18.17 1.44
CA SER A 417 -2.41 19.57 1.67
C SER A 417 -2.84 20.30 0.40
N GLU A 418 -2.42 19.84 -0.78
CA GLU A 418 -2.84 20.41 -2.07
C GLU A 418 -4.20 19.85 -2.55
N GLU A 419 -4.62 18.69 -2.05
CA GLU A 419 -5.92 18.05 -2.37
C GLU A 419 -7.11 18.65 -1.59
N VAL A 420 -6.91 19.81 -0.97
CA VAL A 420 -7.89 20.51 -0.15
C VAL A 420 -8.93 21.20 -1.03
N HIS A 421 -10.21 20.89 -0.80
CA HIS A 421 -11.33 21.47 -1.53
C HIS A 421 -12.30 22.15 -0.57
N GLU A 422 -12.18 23.47 -0.43
CA GLU A 422 -12.86 24.26 0.60
C GLU A 422 -14.38 24.39 0.38
N ASN A 423 -14.87 24.09 -0.83
CA ASN A 423 -16.25 24.34 -1.25
C ASN A 423 -17.17 23.10 -1.24
N THR A 424 -16.97 22.16 -0.31
CA THR A 424 -17.86 21.00 -0.15
C THR A 424 -18.54 20.98 1.22
N HIS A 425 -19.75 20.40 1.28
CA HIS A 425 -20.48 20.21 2.55
C HIS A 425 -19.65 19.43 3.56
N ARG A 426 -18.88 18.45 3.07
CA ARG A 426 -17.94 17.68 3.87
C ARG A 426 -16.89 18.61 4.49
N PHE A 427 -16.23 19.41 3.68
CA PHE A 427 -15.22 20.35 4.15
C PHE A 427 -15.81 21.31 5.20
N GLY A 428 -17.03 21.81 5.01
CA GLY A 428 -17.70 22.66 6.01
C GLY A 428 -17.87 22.00 7.39
N ILE A 429 -18.02 20.66 7.46
CA ILE A 429 -18.24 19.95 8.74
C ILE A 429 -16.92 19.53 9.41
N THR A 430 -15.93 19.09 8.62
CA THR A 430 -14.71 18.46 9.18
C THR A 430 -13.41 19.05 8.65
N GLY A 431 -13.49 20.08 7.81
CA GLY A 431 -12.35 20.62 7.08
C GLY A 431 -11.61 19.53 6.30
N ASN A 432 -10.28 19.55 6.43
CA ASN A 432 -9.36 18.58 5.84
C ASN A 432 -9.14 17.33 6.68
N HIS A 433 -9.88 17.16 7.77
CA HIS A 433 -9.67 16.06 8.68
C HIS A 433 -10.04 14.74 8.00
N PHE A 434 -9.08 13.83 7.84
CA PHE A 434 -9.37 12.45 7.44
C PHE A 434 -9.97 11.70 8.63
N PRO A 435 -11.02 10.89 8.44
CA PRO A 435 -11.53 10.10 9.54
C PRO A 435 -10.46 9.12 10.05
N THR A 436 -10.05 9.31 11.31
CA THR A 436 -9.11 8.43 12.01
C THR A 436 -9.85 7.27 12.68
N LYS A 437 -9.10 6.35 13.31
CA LYS A 437 -9.66 5.31 14.17
C LYS A 437 -10.50 5.99 15.26
N HIS A 438 -11.77 5.61 15.38
CA HIS A 438 -12.64 6.13 16.43
C HIS A 438 -12.19 5.54 17.77
N LYS A 439 -12.05 6.38 18.81
CA LYS A 439 -11.73 5.93 20.19
C LYS A 439 -12.87 5.08 20.76
N GLU A 440 -14.10 5.37 20.34
CA GLU A 440 -15.29 4.59 20.63
C GLU A 440 -15.57 3.62 19.48
N GLU A 441 -15.99 2.42 19.83
CA GLU A 441 -16.24 1.32 18.91
C GLU A 441 -17.56 1.52 18.13
N LEU A 442 -17.56 2.41 17.14
CA LEU A 442 -18.70 2.54 16.24
C LEU A 442 -18.95 1.25 15.45
N THR A 443 -20.22 0.88 15.33
CA THR A 443 -20.68 -0.15 14.41
C THR A 443 -20.56 0.33 12.95
N ARG A 444 -20.62 -0.60 12.00
CA ARG A 444 -20.60 -0.29 10.56
C ARG A 444 -21.76 0.63 10.16
N GLU A 445 -22.93 0.42 10.74
CA GLU A 445 -24.11 1.26 10.49
C GLU A 445 -23.87 2.71 10.94
N GLU A 446 -23.33 2.89 12.15
CA GLU A 446 -23.01 4.21 12.70
C GLU A 446 -21.91 4.92 11.90
N GLU A 447 -20.82 4.23 11.54
CA GLU A 447 -19.77 4.79 10.69
C GLU A 447 -20.33 5.25 9.33
N THR A 448 -21.21 4.44 8.73
CA THR A 448 -21.83 4.75 7.44
C THR A 448 -22.81 5.91 7.56
N ALA A 449 -23.60 5.96 8.63
CA ALA A 449 -24.52 7.05 8.91
C ALA A 449 -23.76 8.37 9.08
N LEU A 450 -22.66 8.34 9.84
CA LEU A 450 -21.78 9.49 10.06
C LEU A 450 -21.10 9.95 8.76
N ALA A 451 -20.61 9.03 7.94
CA ALA A 451 -20.03 9.36 6.64
C ALA A 451 -21.07 10.02 5.72
N ARG A 452 -22.29 9.46 5.64
CA ARG A 452 -23.40 10.02 4.86
C ARG A 452 -23.85 11.39 5.38
N PHE A 453 -23.81 11.60 6.69
CA PHE A 453 -24.05 12.90 7.32
C PHE A 453 -23.02 13.93 6.85
N ARG A 454 -21.72 13.61 6.97
CA ARG A 454 -20.62 14.50 6.59
C ARG A 454 -20.65 14.89 5.11
N VAL A 455 -20.93 13.94 4.21
CA VAL A 455 -21.02 14.23 2.77
C VAL A 455 -22.37 14.82 2.33
N GLY A 456 -23.28 15.10 3.28
CA GLY A 456 -24.58 15.72 3.00
C GLY A 456 -25.56 14.81 2.26
N SER A 457 -25.32 13.50 2.23
CA SER A 457 -26.13 12.51 1.53
C SER A 457 -26.98 11.65 2.47
N SER A 458 -27.12 12.04 3.73
CA SER A 458 -27.93 11.30 4.70
C SER A 458 -29.42 11.47 4.38
N ARG A 459 -30.15 10.35 4.49
CA ARG A 459 -31.62 10.31 4.36
C ARG A 459 -32.31 11.27 5.33
N HIS A 460 -31.72 11.50 6.49
CA HIS A 460 -32.27 12.39 7.52
C HIS A 460 -32.14 13.88 7.15
N TYR A 461 -31.28 14.22 6.18
CA TYR A 461 -31.17 15.58 5.65
C TYR A 461 -32.15 15.89 4.51
N GLY A 462 -33.02 14.96 4.12
CA GLY A 462 -33.91 15.14 2.96
C GLY A 462 -33.16 15.25 1.64
N TRP A 463 -31.89 14.83 1.59
CA TRP A 463 -31.04 14.98 0.40
C TRP A 463 -31.62 14.27 -0.83
N MET A 464 -32.14 13.06 -0.64
CA MET A 464 -32.78 12.31 -1.72
C MET A 464 -34.09 12.97 -2.15
N LEU A 465 -34.85 13.53 -1.19
CA LEU A 465 -36.08 14.28 -1.45
C LEU A 465 -35.81 15.52 -2.31
N ARG A 466 -34.73 16.27 -2.05
CA ARG A 466 -34.32 17.42 -2.88
C ARG A 466 -33.82 17.03 -4.28
N LYS A 467 -33.17 15.87 -4.41
CA LYS A 467 -32.75 15.36 -5.72
C LYS A 467 -33.92 14.97 -6.60
N ILE A 468 -35.02 14.48 -5.99
CA ILE A 468 -36.24 14.10 -6.68
C ILE A 468 -37.16 15.32 -6.87
N ASN A 469 -37.18 16.26 -5.92
CA ASN A 469 -38.02 17.44 -5.92
C ASN A 469 -37.20 18.73 -5.65
N PRO A 470 -36.72 19.43 -6.70
CA PRO A 470 -35.88 20.61 -6.58
C PRO A 470 -36.52 21.81 -5.87
N SER A 471 -37.86 21.84 -5.72
CA SER A 471 -38.58 22.92 -5.04
C SER A 471 -38.50 22.84 -3.51
N VAL A 472 -38.01 21.72 -2.96
CA VAL A 472 -37.83 21.56 -1.51
C VAL A 472 -36.63 22.38 -1.05
N PRO A 473 -36.79 23.30 -0.07
CA PRO A 473 -35.71 24.16 0.39
C PRO A 473 -34.55 23.35 1.01
N PRO A 474 -33.31 23.88 1.00
CA PRO A 474 -32.10 23.21 1.49
C PRO A 474 -32.02 23.17 3.03
N GLN A 475 -33.12 22.82 3.69
CA GLN A 475 -33.21 22.73 5.15
C GLN A 475 -33.23 21.24 5.57
N CYS A 476 -32.64 20.92 6.72
CA CYS A 476 -32.65 19.54 7.22
C CYS A 476 -34.01 19.17 7.82
N ARG A 477 -34.31 17.87 7.95
CA ARG A 477 -35.58 17.39 8.54
C ARG A 477 -35.80 17.94 9.96
N TRP A 478 -34.74 18.22 10.70
CA TRP A 478 -34.81 18.80 12.05
C TRP A 478 -34.97 20.33 12.04
N CYS A 479 -34.53 21.03 10.99
CA CYS A 479 -34.70 22.47 10.83
C CYS A 479 -36.03 22.83 10.14
N ASN A 480 -36.67 21.86 9.48
CA ASN A 480 -37.98 22.03 8.85
C ASN A 480 -38.87 20.79 9.08
N PRO A 481 -39.53 20.69 10.24
CA PRO A 481 -40.37 19.55 10.60
C PRO A 481 -41.63 19.42 9.73
N GLN A 482 -42.07 20.47 9.03
CA GLN A 482 -43.24 20.40 8.13
C GLN A 482 -43.02 19.46 6.94
N HIS A 483 -41.76 19.19 6.57
CA HIS A 483 -41.40 18.20 5.55
C HIS A 483 -40.95 16.85 6.14
N ALA A 484 -40.98 16.70 7.48
CA ALA A 484 -40.61 15.47 8.17
C ALA A 484 -41.67 14.36 8.06
N GLU A 485 -42.91 14.74 7.78
CA GLU A 485 -44.06 13.86 7.55
C GLU A 485 -44.21 13.42 6.08
N ILE A 486 -43.47 14.06 5.16
CA ILE A 486 -43.30 13.59 3.79
C ILE A 486 -42.27 12.44 3.79
N GLY A 487 -42.56 11.38 4.55
CA GLY A 487 -42.10 10.07 4.14
C GLY A 487 -42.66 9.79 2.75
N PRO A 488 -42.02 8.98 1.90
CA PRO A 488 -42.74 8.48 0.74
C PRO A 488 -44.01 7.82 1.29
N THR A 489 -45.18 8.40 1.01
CA THR A 489 -46.41 7.63 1.05
C THR A 489 -46.20 6.57 -0.02
N ILE A 490 -45.66 5.42 0.40
CA ILE A 490 -45.89 4.19 -0.32
C ILE A 490 -47.39 4.04 -0.18
N GLN A 491 -48.13 4.51 -1.20
CA GLN A 491 -49.45 3.96 -1.43
C GLN A 491 -49.19 2.46 -1.50
N THR A 492 -49.59 1.74 -0.46
CA THR A 492 -49.70 0.30 -0.52
C THR A 492 -50.60 0.05 -1.71
N ALA A 493 -49.98 -0.31 -2.84
CA ALA A 493 -50.70 -0.92 -3.92
C ALA A 493 -51.50 -2.08 -3.31
N PRO A 494 -52.73 -2.35 -3.78
CA PRO A 494 -53.44 -3.56 -3.39
C PRO A 494 -52.49 -4.74 -3.55
N PRO A 495 -52.58 -5.80 -2.73
CA PRO A 495 -51.57 -6.85 -2.67
C PRO A 495 -51.36 -7.46 -4.06
N VAL A 496 -50.39 -6.93 -4.79
CA VAL A 496 -49.93 -7.51 -6.03
C VAL A 496 -49.04 -8.63 -5.56
N ALA A 497 -49.51 -9.85 -5.79
CA ALA A 497 -48.75 -11.08 -5.60
C ALA A 497 -47.29 -10.83 -5.97
N THR A 498 -46.39 -11.22 -5.07
CA THR A 498 -44.95 -11.00 -5.12
C THR A 498 -44.38 -11.56 -6.43
N ARG A 499 -44.45 -10.77 -7.51
CA ARG A 499 -43.68 -11.04 -8.72
C ARG A 499 -42.28 -10.57 -8.41
N THR A 500 -41.46 -11.54 -8.06
CA THR A 500 -40.01 -11.53 -8.28
C THR A 500 -39.75 -10.72 -9.56
N LEU A 501 -38.85 -9.73 -9.50
CA LEU A 501 -38.35 -9.03 -10.67
C LEU A 501 -37.58 -10.04 -11.55
N GLN A 502 -38.33 -10.90 -12.24
CA GLN A 502 -37.90 -11.54 -13.45
C GLN A 502 -37.79 -10.41 -14.46
N ARG A 503 -36.58 -10.17 -14.96
CA ARG A 503 -36.39 -9.52 -16.26
C ARG A 503 -37.41 -10.14 -17.21
N THR A 504 -38.37 -9.35 -17.68
CA THR A 504 -39.24 -9.74 -18.79
C THR A 504 -38.37 -9.78 -20.04
N SER A 505 -37.67 -10.87 -20.24
CA SER A 505 -37.27 -11.32 -21.57
C SER A 505 -38.50 -11.95 -22.21
N GLU A 506 -38.73 -11.65 -23.49
CA GLU A 506 -39.82 -12.25 -24.25
C GLU A 506 -39.72 -13.79 -24.19
N PRO A 507 -40.84 -14.49 -23.95
CA PRO A 507 -40.87 -15.94 -23.91
C PRO A 507 -40.39 -16.49 -25.25
N THR A 508 -39.33 -17.30 -25.21
CA THR A 508 -38.70 -17.83 -26.43
C THR A 508 -39.18 -19.26 -26.66
N LYS A 509 -39.81 -19.50 -27.80
CA LYS A 509 -40.20 -20.85 -28.24
C LYS A 509 -39.00 -21.57 -28.84
N CYS A 510 -38.73 -22.78 -28.36
CA CYS A 510 -37.80 -23.68 -29.03
C CYS A 510 -38.58 -24.39 -30.15
N THR A 511 -38.23 -24.11 -31.40
CA THR A 511 -38.91 -24.66 -32.58
C THR A 511 -38.71 -26.17 -32.76
N GLU A 512 -37.69 -26.76 -32.14
CA GLU A 512 -37.46 -28.21 -32.20
C GLU A 512 -38.44 -29.02 -31.33
N PHE A 513 -39.04 -28.43 -30.28
CA PHE A 513 -39.75 -29.22 -29.26
C PHE A 513 -41.02 -28.57 -28.69
N ASP A 514 -41.53 -27.53 -29.35
CA ASP A 514 -42.80 -26.86 -29.02
C ASP A 514 -42.97 -26.48 -27.52
N ALA A 515 -41.83 -26.17 -26.88
CA ALA A 515 -41.76 -25.76 -25.48
C ALA A 515 -41.42 -24.27 -25.38
N THR A 516 -42.12 -23.57 -24.49
CA THR A 516 -41.96 -22.12 -24.30
C THR A 516 -41.20 -21.84 -23.01
N TYR A 517 -40.04 -21.18 -23.10
CA TYR A 517 -39.21 -20.88 -21.93
C TYR A 517 -39.28 -19.41 -21.55
N GLN A 518 -39.17 -19.14 -20.24
CA GLN A 518 -39.26 -17.78 -19.68
C GLN A 518 -38.14 -16.83 -20.17
N CYS A 519 -37.00 -17.36 -20.63
CA CYS A 519 -35.92 -16.57 -21.24
C CYS A 519 -35.00 -17.41 -22.12
N CYS A 520 -34.27 -16.77 -23.05
CA CYS A 520 -33.29 -17.44 -23.91
C CYS A 520 -32.22 -18.19 -23.10
N ALA A 521 -31.79 -17.67 -21.94
CA ALA A 521 -30.76 -18.31 -21.12
C ALA A 521 -31.21 -19.67 -20.56
N SER A 522 -32.49 -19.80 -20.19
CA SER A 522 -33.08 -21.05 -19.73
C SER A 522 -33.20 -22.07 -20.86
N ALA A 523 -33.65 -21.62 -22.04
CA ALA A 523 -33.73 -22.48 -23.22
C ALA A 523 -32.35 -23.00 -23.64
N VAL A 524 -31.33 -22.13 -23.69
CA VAL A 524 -29.93 -22.51 -23.99
C VAL A 524 -29.39 -23.51 -22.97
N THR A 525 -29.65 -23.28 -21.67
CA THR A 525 -29.15 -24.15 -20.61
C THR A 525 -29.82 -25.52 -20.65
N HIS A 526 -31.10 -25.59 -21.01
CA HIS A 526 -31.79 -26.86 -21.24
C HIS A 526 -31.20 -27.63 -22.42
N MET A 527 -31.00 -26.97 -23.58
CA MET A 527 -30.39 -27.60 -24.76
C MET A 527 -28.98 -28.15 -24.47
N VAL A 528 -28.15 -27.40 -23.74
CA VAL A 528 -26.81 -27.85 -23.34
C VAL A 528 -26.87 -29.04 -22.39
N ASN A 529 -27.69 -28.97 -21.33
CA ASN A 529 -27.65 -29.95 -20.25
C ASN A 529 -28.42 -31.25 -20.55
N LYS A 530 -29.49 -31.19 -21.34
CA LYS A 530 -30.32 -32.37 -21.63
C LYS A 530 -30.03 -33.01 -22.98
N HIS A 531 -29.49 -32.25 -23.93
CA HIS A 531 -29.32 -32.71 -25.31
C HIS A 531 -27.87 -32.57 -25.81
N GLY A 532 -26.94 -32.08 -24.99
CA GLY A 532 -25.50 -32.08 -25.30
C GLY A 532 -25.06 -31.06 -26.35
N PHE A 533 -25.88 -30.05 -26.64
CA PHE A 533 -25.50 -28.99 -27.57
C PHE A 533 -24.33 -28.17 -27.02
N VAL A 534 -23.43 -27.74 -27.92
CA VAL A 534 -22.44 -26.70 -27.61
C VAL A 534 -23.19 -25.38 -27.36
N ARG A 535 -22.86 -24.69 -26.25
CA ARG A 535 -23.59 -23.49 -25.79
C ARG A 535 -23.71 -22.40 -26.86
N ALA A 536 -22.67 -22.24 -27.70
CA ALA A 536 -22.67 -21.29 -28.81
C ALA A 536 -23.71 -21.65 -29.89
N ASP A 537 -23.87 -22.93 -30.22
CA ASP A 537 -24.84 -23.39 -31.22
C ASP A 537 -26.27 -23.36 -30.68
N ALA A 538 -26.49 -23.70 -29.40
CA ALA A 538 -27.78 -23.53 -28.76
C ALA A 538 -28.23 -22.05 -28.73
N LEU A 539 -27.31 -21.13 -28.43
CA LEU A 539 -27.56 -19.68 -28.50
C LEU A 539 -27.88 -19.19 -29.91
N ARG A 540 -27.20 -19.75 -30.92
CA ARG A 540 -27.40 -19.39 -32.33
C ARG A 540 -28.78 -19.83 -32.81
N ARG A 541 -29.14 -21.11 -32.59
CA ARG A 541 -30.43 -21.69 -33.00
C ARG A 541 -31.61 -20.95 -32.39
N ILE A 542 -31.52 -20.61 -31.11
CA ILE A 542 -32.58 -19.85 -30.40
C ILE A 542 -32.73 -18.41 -30.94
N LYS A 543 -31.67 -17.79 -31.44
CA LYS A 543 -31.71 -16.40 -31.94
C LYS A 543 -32.04 -16.28 -33.42
N TYR A 544 -31.65 -17.26 -34.24
CA TYR A 544 -31.63 -17.11 -35.70
C TYR A 544 -32.28 -18.28 -36.46
N GLY A 545 -32.75 -19.34 -35.78
CA GLY A 545 -33.35 -20.53 -36.41
C GLY A 545 -32.35 -21.39 -37.21
N ASP A 546 -32.85 -22.40 -37.92
CA ASP A 546 -32.02 -23.37 -38.67
C ASP A 546 -31.53 -22.87 -40.04
N ALA A 547 -31.91 -21.66 -40.45
CA ALA A 547 -31.77 -21.20 -41.84
C ALA A 547 -30.38 -20.66 -42.23
N THR A 548 -29.33 -20.77 -41.40
CA THR A 548 -27.98 -20.30 -41.76
C THR A 548 -26.86 -21.28 -41.36
N PRO A 549 -25.96 -21.68 -42.29
CA PRO A 549 -24.91 -22.65 -42.00
C PRO A 549 -23.81 -22.09 -41.09
N ALA A 550 -23.13 -23.01 -40.40
CA ALA A 550 -22.08 -22.74 -39.44
C ALA A 550 -20.83 -22.12 -40.11
N VAL A 551 -20.42 -20.93 -39.66
CA VAL A 551 -19.02 -20.51 -39.81
C VAL A 551 -18.22 -21.26 -38.75
N ASP A 552 -17.18 -21.97 -39.18
CA ASP A 552 -16.31 -22.80 -38.33
C ASP A 552 -15.67 -21.96 -37.21
N ILE A 553 -16.12 -22.21 -35.98
CA ILE A 553 -15.48 -21.72 -34.75
C ILE A 553 -14.77 -22.93 -34.14
N PRO A 554 -13.44 -22.88 -33.90
CA PRO A 554 -12.72 -24.00 -33.32
C PRO A 554 -13.20 -24.29 -31.88
N PRO A 555 -13.17 -25.57 -31.44
CA PRO A 555 -13.76 -25.99 -30.17
C PRO A 555 -13.05 -25.38 -28.96
N GLU A 556 -13.83 -25.07 -27.91
CA GLU A 556 -13.28 -24.67 -26.61
C GLU A 556 -12.47 -25.81 -25.99
N PRO A 557 -11.28 -25.53 -25.42
CA PRO A 557 -10.52 -26.55 -24.70
C PRO A 557 -11.23 -26.94 -23.40
N PRO A 558 -11.09 -28.21 -22.95
CA PRO A 558 -11.81 -28.72 -21.79
C PRO A 558 -11.42 -27.97 -20.49
N PRO A 559 -12.33 -27.92 -19.51
CA PRO A 559 -12.08 -27.25 -18.25
C PRO A 559 -10.97 -27.97 -17.47
N VAL A 560 -9.91 -27.23 -17.12
CA VAL A 560 -8.88 -27.71 -16.21
C VAL A 560 -9.47 -27.80 -14.81
N VAL A 561 -9.80 -29.02 -14.39
CA VAL A 561 -10.12 -29.32 -12.98
C VAL A 561 -8.82 -29.26 -12.19
N ALA A 562 -8.57 -28.11 -11.55
CA ALA A 562 -7.53 -28.02 -10.54
C ALA A 562 -8.05 -28.71 -9.26
N ILE A 563 -7.66 -29.97 -9.05
CA ILE A 563 -7.74 -30.61 -7.74
C ILE A 563 -6.74 -29.89 -6.84
N VAL A 564 -7.23 -28.98 -6.01
CA VAL A 564 -6.45 -28.38 -4.93
C VAL A 564 -6.48 -29.35 -3.76
N THR A 565 -5.41 -30.12 -3.57
CA THR A 565 -5.15 -30.78 -2.30
C THR A 565 -4.83 -29.71 -1.25
N LEU A 566 -5.68 -29.62 -0.23
CA LEU A 566 -5.49 -28.78 0.95
C LEU A 566 -4.22 -29.19 1.71
N PRO A 567 -3.24 -28.30 1.94
CA PRO A 567 -2.18 -28.55 2.90
C PRO A 567 -2.75 -28.45 4.32
N SER A 568 -2.40 -29.44 5.13
CA SER A 568 -2.68 -29.53 6.56
C SER A 568 -2.17 -28.32 7.35
N LYS A 569 -2.96 -27.98 8.37
CA LYS A 569 -2.70 -27.00 9.44
C LYS A 569 -1.23 -26.86 9.84
N HIS A 570 -0.73 -25.63 9.74
CA HIS A 570 0.29 -24.93 10.54
C HIS A 570 1.16 -24.07 9.63
N THR A 571 0.91 -22.75 9.61
CA THR A 571 1.95 -21.72 9.43
C THR A 571 1.34 -20.33 9.65
N SER A 572 2.09 -19.52 10.38
CA SER A 572 1.80 -18.18 10.87
C SER A 572 1.65 -17.15 9.75
N PHE A 573 0.72 -16.21 9.97
CA PHE A 573 0.60 -14.97 9.21
C PHE A 573 1.88 -14.14 9.31
N ASP A 574 2.59 -13.97 8.19
CA ASP A 574 3.70 -13.01 8.04
C ASP A 574 3.21 -11.81 7.20
N GLU A 575 3.02 -10.67 7.88
CA GLU A 575 2.97 -9.34 7.27
C GLU A 575 4.41 -8.93 6.92
N THR A 576 4.85 -9.13 5.68
CA THR A 576 6.01 -8.42 5.08
C THR A 576 6.10 -8.77 3.59
N THR A 577 5.34 -8.09 2.74
CA THR A 577 5.63 -8.08 1.30
C THR A 577 6.61 -6.96 0.96
N GLY A 578 7.85 -7.14 1.41
CA GLY A 578 9.02 -6.53 0.80
C GLY A 578 9.36 -7.32 -0.47
N ALA A 579 8.68 -7.03 -1.57
CA ALA A 579 9.06 -7.60 -2.87
C ALA A 579 10.43 -7.03 -3.27
N SER A 580 11.41 -7.94 -3.35
CA SER A 580 12.72 -7.71 -3.95
C SER A 580 12.58 -7.15 -5.37
N LEU A 581 12.83 -5.85 -5.53
CA LEU A 581 12.90 -5.16 -6.82
C LEU A 581 14.22 -5.50 -7.53
N TYR A 582 14.20 -6.52 -8.38
CA TYR A 582 15.14 -6.63 -9.50
C TYR A 582 14.90 -5.44 -10.44
N PRO A 583 15.94 -4.65 -10.79
CA PRO A 583 15.77 -3.55 -11.71
C PRO A 583 15.59 -4.04 -13.15
N LEU A 584 14.53 -3.57 -13.82
CA LEU A 584 14.41 -3.61 -15.27
C LEU A 584 15.47 -2.68 -15.88
N CYS A 585 16.50 -3.23 -16.54
CA CYS A 585 17.22 -2.53 -17.61
C CYS A 585 16.71 -3.11 -18.94
N LEU A 586 15.80 -2.38 -19.61
CA LEU A 586 15.49 -2.59 -21.01
C LEU A 586 16.65 -2.00 -21.82
N GLN A 587 17.57 -2.84 -22.28
CA GLN A 587 18.47 -2.49 -23.37
C GLN A 587 17.73 -2.75 -24.68
N ILE A 588 17.04 -1.74 -25.21
CA ILE A 588 16.72 -1.72 -26.65
C ILE A 588 17.98 -1.19 -27.33
N ARG A 589 18.84 -2.10 -27.83
CA ARG A 589 19.91 -1.72 -28.76
C ARG A 589 19.25 -1.22 -30.04
N SER A 590 19.23 0.09 -30.26
CA SER A 590 18.97 0.67 -31.58
C SER A 590 20.22 0.49 -32.44
N ALA A 591 20.35 -0.66 -33.08
CA ALA A 591 21.25 -0.79 -34.22
C ALA A 591 20.61 -0.04 -35.39
N ARG A 592 21.09 1.16 -35.73
CA ARG A 592 20.85 1.74 -37.06
C ARG A 592 21.74 0.98 -38.05
N PRO A 593 21.21 0.30 -39.07
CA PRO A 593 22.04 -0.13 -40.18
C PRO A 593 22.28 1.09 -41.06
N THR A 594 23.55 1.54 -41.14
CA THR A 594 24.04 2.33 -42.26
C THR A 594 23.94 1.45 -43.51
N ILE A 595 23.00 1.77 -44.38
CA ILE A 595 22.90 1.21 -45.72
C ILE A 595 23.76 2.10 -46.62
N THR A 596 24.96 1.64 -46.96
CA THR A 596 25.66 2.08 -48.17
C THR A 596 25.10 1.29 -49.35
N PRO A 597 24.58 1.93 -50.40
CA PRO A 597 24.16 1.23 -51.61
C PRO A 597 25.40 0.79 -52.43
N PRO A 598 25.27 -0.24 -53.28
CA PRO A 598 26.31 -0.64 -54.20
C PRO A 598 26.63 0.43 -55.24
#